data_AF-A0A2E2USF6-F1
#
_entry.id   AF-A0A2E2USF6-F1
#
_cell.length_a   1.000
_cell.length_b   1.000
_cell.length_c   1.000
_cell.angle_alpha   90.00
_cell.angle_beta   90.00
_cell.angle_gamma   90.00
#
_symmetry.space_group_name_H-M   'P 1'
#
loop_
_entity.id
_entity.type
_entity.pdbx_description
1 polymer ?
#
loop_
_entity_poly.entity_id
_entity_poly.type
_entity_poly.pdbx_seq_one_letter_code
_entity_poly.pdbx_strand_id
1 'polypeptide(L)'
;MIKVIKTIAVIFIYFNQAYAQIDAGDDIIICDIENVNLSADYTPNSIGTSDYSIENIPLNLDPLNSGTNLNALGDDIFSGVIDIGFDFCFYGNIFNQLLISTNNYLTFDLTDANGYSPWNTYAIPSA
;
A
#
# COMPACT_ATOMS: atom_id res chain seq x y z
N MET A 1 -62.19 13.21 -2.07
CA MET A 1 -60.94 13.88 -2.45
C MET A 1 -59.80 13.14 -1.77
N ILE A 2 -59.12 12.23 -2.50
CA ILE A 2 -58.10 11.33 -1.94
C ILE A 2 -56.76 12.08 -1.87
N LYS A 3 -56.21 12.26 -0.67
CA LYS A 3 -54.86 12.80 -0.46
C LYS A 3 -53.86 11.65 -0.53
N VAL A 4 -53.06 11.62 -1.59
CA VAL A 4 -51.92 10.70 -1.73
C VAL A 4 -50.74 11.32 -0.98
N ILE A 5 -50.35 10.74 0.15
CA ILE A 5 -49.14 11.12 0.88
C ILE A 5 -47.96 10.46 0.19
N LYS A 6 -47.13 11.25 -0.51
CA LYS A 6 -45.85 10.78 -1.04
C LYS A 6 -44.84 10.72 0.10
N THR A 7 -44.61 9.54 0.64
CA THR A 7 -43.52 9.30 1.60
C THR A 7 -42.20 9.37 0.84
N ILE A 8 -41.41 10.42 1.09
CA ILE A 8 -40.02 10.52 0.61
C ILE A 8 -39.15 9.75 1.61
N ALA A 9 -38.51 8.67 1.14
CA ALA A 9 -37.52 7.95 1.93
C ALA A 9 -36.18 8.70 1.85
N VAL A 10 -35.69 9.20 2.98
CA VAL A 10 -34.34 9.77 3.10
C VAL A 10 -33.39 8.62 3.44
N ILE A 11 -32.54 8.25 2.50
CA ILE A 11 -31.49 7.24 2.70
C ILE A 11 -30.31 7.94 3.39
N PHE A 12 -30.08 7.65 4.66
CA PHE A 12 -28.85 8.02 5.35
C PHE A 12 -27.74 7.07 4.90
N ILE A 13 -26.83 7.56 4.05
CA ILE A 13 -25.60 6.85 3.69
C ILE A 13 -24.60 7.06 4.82
N TYR A 14 -24.40 6.04 5.65
CA TYR A 14 -23.31 6.02 6.63
C TYR A 14 -22.01 5.70 5.90
N PHE A 15 -21.11 6.69 5.80
CA PHE A 15 -19.73 6.45 5.41
C PHE A 15 -19.01 5.83 6.62
N ASN A 16 -18.70 4.53 6.56
CA ASN A 16 -17.75 3.94 7.49
C ASN A 16 -16.37 4.52 7.15
N GLN A 17 -15.80 5.34 8.03
CA GLN A 17 -14.38 5.64 7.96
C GLN A 17 -13.61 4.34 8.13
N ALA A 18 -12.64 4.09 7.27
CA ALA A 18 -11.71 2.99 7.44
C ALA A 18 -10.80 3.31 8.63
N TYR A 19 -11.10 2.73 9.78
CA TYR A 19 -10.15 2.68 10.89
C TYR A 19 -8.96 1.81 10.46
N ALA A 20 -7.74 2.19 10.87
CA ALA A 20 -6.56 1.36 10.63
C ALA A 20 -6.83 -0.08 11.11
N GLN A 21 -6.34 -1.06 10.36
CA GLN A 21 -6.61 -2.47 10.62
C GLN A 21 -6.03 -2.93 11.97
N ILE A 22 -4.95 -2.29 12.42
CA ILE A 22 -4.24 -2.50 13.68
C ILE A 22 -3.85 -1.12 14.23
N ASP A 23 -4.14 -0.88 15.51
CA ASP A 23 -3.67 0.25 16.31
C ASP A 23 -2.67 -0.29 17.33
N ALA A 24 -1.40 0.05 17.19
CA ALA A 24 -0.33 -0.42 18.06
C ALA A 24 -0.18 0.41 19.35
N GLY A 25 -1.05 1.39 19.57
CA GLY A 25 -0.93 2.36 20.65
C GLY A 25 0.15 3.41 20.40
N ASP A 26 0.38 4.25 21.41
CA ASP A 26 1.40 5.30 21.36
C ASP A 26 2.82 4.73 21.40
N ASP A 27 3.78 5.44 20.79
CA ASP A 27 5.19 5.09 20.84
C ASP A 27 5.72 5.04 22.27
N ILE A 28 6.38 3.93 22.63
CA ILE A 28 7.04 3.77 23.93
C ILE A 28 8.56 3.79 23.73
N ILE A 29 9.23 4.76 24.36
CA ILE A 29 10.69 4.82 24.40
C ILE A 29 11.18 4.09 25.66
N ILE A 30 12.02 3.07 25.46
CA ILE A 30 12.63 2.29 26.55
C ILE A 30 14.04 2.85 26.80
N CYS A 31 14.25 3.47 27.96
CA CYS A 31 15.51 4.15 28.29
C CYS A 31 16.47 3.30 29.14
N ASP A 32 16.02 2.20 29.74
CA ASP A 32 16.80 1.29 30.58
C ASP A 32 16.35 -0.18 30.38
N ILE A 33 17.07 -1.15 30.95
CA ILE A 33 16.69 -2.57 30.89
C ILE A 33 15.47 -2.79 31.80
N GLU A 34 14.29 -2.64 31.21
CA GLU A 34 13.00 -2.94 31.85
C GLU A 34 12.15 -3.84 30.95
N ASN A 35 11.26 -4.60 31.57
CA ASN A 35 10.25 -5.37 30.84
C ASN A 35 9.12 -4.43 30.45
N VAL A 36 8.81 -4.33 29.16
CA VAL A 36 7.65 -3.58 28.65
C VAL A 36 6.57 -4.56 28.19
N ASN A 37 5.31 -4.24 28.49
CA ASN A 37 4.17 -4.92 27.90
C ASN A 37 3.67 -4.08 26.73
N LEU A 38 3.69 -4.65 25.53
CA LEU A 38 3.12 -4.04 24.33
C LEU A 38 1.72 -4.59 24.10
N SER A 39 0.79 -3.74 23.68
CA SER A 39 -0.57 -4.13 23.31
C SER A 39 -0.97 -3.43 22.02
N ALA A 40 -1.76 -4.11 21.19
CA ALA A 40 -2.37 -3.54 20.01
C ALA A 40 -3.86 -3.84 20.01
N ASP A 41 -4.67 -2.84 19.66
CA ASP A 41 -6.09 -2.99 19.41
C ASP A 41 -6.33 -3.25 17.93
N TYR A 42 -7.30 -4.10 17.62
CA TYR A 42 -7.68 -4.40 16.25
C TYR A 42 -9.19 -4.26 16.09
N THR A 43 -9.64 -3.92 14.88
CA THR A 43 -11.07 -3.79 14.60
C THR A 43 -11.76 -5.17 14.65
N PRO A 44 -12.85 -5.34 15.41
CA PRO A 44 -13.61 -6.59 15.41
C PRO A 44 -14.13 -6.91 14.00
N ASN A 45 -13.93 -8.15 13.54
CA ASN A 45 -14.12 -8.61 12.14
C ASN A 45 -13.04 -8.17 11.14
N SER A 46 -11.94 -7.54 11.60
CA SER A 46 -10.69 -7.62 10.87
C SER A 46 -10.32 -9.10 10.76
N ILE A 47 -10.03 -9.57 9.55
CA ILE A 47 -9.53 -10.93 9.28
C ILE A 47 -8.14 -11.00 9.94
N GLY A 48 -8.11 -11.26 11.25
CA GLY A 48 -6.91 -11.43 12.04
C GLY A 48 -6.59 -12.91 12.18
N THR A 49 -5.30 -13.23 12.19
CA THR A 49 -4.82 -14.58 12.43
C THR A 49 -4.93 -14.87 13.93
N SER A 50 -5.66 -15.92 14.33
CA SER A 50 -5.79 -16.32 15.75
C SER A 50 -4.53 -16.93 16.33
N ASP A 51 -3.59 -17.29 15.45
CA ASP A 51 -2.39 -18.05 15.77
C ASP A 51 -1.24 -17.58 14.88
N TYR A 52 -0.07 -17.35 15.46
CA TYR A 52 1.16 -17.12 14.72
C TYR A 52 2.16 -18.21 15.08
N SER A 53 2.61 -19.00 14.11
CA SER A 53 3.76 -19.87 14.29
C SER A 53 5.03 -19.07 14.02
N ILE A 54 5.94 -19.07 15.01
CA ILE A 54 7.30 -18.58 14.79
C ILE A 54 8.07 -19.74 14.19
N GLU A 55 8.33 -19.66 12.89
CA GLU A 55 9.14 -20.63 12.17
C GLU A 55 10.37 -19.94 11.58
N ASN A 56 11.53 -20.56 11.75
CA ASN A 56 12.72 -20.14 11.04
C ASN A 56 12.54 -20.45 9.56
N ILE A 57 12.31 -19.41 8.76
CA ILE A 57 12.28 -19.53 7.30
C ILE A 57 13.74 -19.63 6.82
N PRO A 58 14.11 -20.62 6.00
CA PRO A 58 15.41 -20.64 5.36
C PRO A 58 15.61 -19.35 4.55
N LEU A 59 16.83 -18.80 4.59
CA LEU A 59 17.21 -17.67 3.74
C LEU A 59 17.24 -18.14 2.27
N ASN A 60 16.09 -18.09 1.60
CA ASN A 60 15.96 -18.38 0.18
C ASN A 60 16.05 -17.07 -0.60
N LEU A 61 17.27 -16.55 -0.75
CA LEU A 61 17.48 -15.40 -1.63
C LEU A 61 17.19 -15.82 -3.07
N ASP A 62 16.36 -15.05 -3.76
CA ASP A 62 16.25 -15.19 -5.20
C ASP A 62 17.65 -15.02 -5.83
N PRO A 63 17.97 -15.79 -6.89
CA PRO A 63 19.25 -15.64 -7.56
C PRO A 63 19.47 -14.18 -7.97
N LEU A 64 20.67 -13.65 -7.73
CA LEU A 64 21.02 -12.26 -8.06
C LEU A 64 20.86 -11.91 -9.56
N ASN A 65 20.76 -12.94 -10.40
CA ASN A 65 20.57 -12.84 -11.85
C ASN A 65 19.17 -13.30 -12.28
N SER A 66 18.23 -13.43 -11.34
CA SER A 66 16.82 -13.69 -11.61
C SER A 66 16.05 -12.38 -11.72
N GLY A 67 14.88 -12.43 -12.36
CA GLY A 67 14.01 -11.27 -12.58
C GLY A 67 13.98 -10.81 -14.04
N THR A 68 13.13 -9.81 -14.31
CA THR A 68 13.01 -9.21 -15.64
C THR A 68 14.12 -8.20 -15.85
N ASN A 69 15.02 -8.48 -16.79
CA ASN A 69 16.06 -7.51 -17.17
C ASN A 69 15.42 -6.29 -17.86
N LEU A 70 15.68 -5.09 -17.34
CA LEU A 70 15.17 -3.83 -17.89
C LEU A 70 16.08 -3.23 -18.99
N ASN A 71 17.03 -4.00 -19.51
CA ASN A 71 17.96 -3.66 -20.58
C ASN A 71 18.80 -2.40 -20.31
N ALA A 72 19.39 -2.29 -19.11
CA ALA A 72 20.29 -1.19 -18.73
C ALA A 72 19.73 0.19 -19.16
N LEU A 73 18.62 0.57 -18.55
CA LEU A 73 17.98 1.87 -18.77
C LEU A 73 19.01 3.01 -18.69
N GLY A 74 18.87 3.99 -19.58
CA GLY A 74 19.69 5.20 -19.54
C GLY A 74 19.38 6.05 -18.32
N ASP A 75 20.29 6.96 -17.99
CA ASP A 75 20.09 7.98 -16.96
C ASP A 75 18.83 8.81 -17.25
N ASP A 76 18.10 9.20 -16.20
CA ASP A 76 16.84 9.95 -16.29
C ASP A 76 15.76 9.32 -17.20
N ILE A 77 15.64 7.99 -17.20
CA ILE A 77 14.63 7.26 -17.99
C ILE A 77 13.73 6.38 -17.11
N PHE A 78 12.44 6.36 -17.46
CA PHE A 78 11.49 5.35 -16.98
C PHE A 78 11.56 4.08 -17.83
N SER A 79 11.34 2.93 -17.22
CA SER A 79 11.08 1.69 -17.94
C SER A 79 9.84 1.80 -18.84
N GLY A 80 9.63 0.80 -19.69
CA GLY A 80 8.29 0.51 -20.21
C GLY A 80 7.33 0.10 -19.10
N VAL A 81 6.06 -0.11 -19.46
CA VAL A 81 5.02 -0.62 -18.55
C VAL A 81 5.38 -2.04 -18.10
N ILE A 82 5.40 -2.26 -16.78
CA ILE A 82 5.70 -3.56 -16.16
C ILE A 82 4.45 -4.07 -15.44
N ASP A 83 4.06 -5.29 -15.76
CA ASP A 83 3.01 -6.01 -15.04
C ASP A 83 3.54 -6.50 -13.67
N ILE A 84 2.82 -6.18 -12.60
CA ILE A 84 3.18 -6.56 -11.22
C ILE A 84 2.90 -8.05 -10.98
N GLY A 85 1.92 -8.62 -11.70
CA GLY A 85 1.49 -10.01 -11.56
C GLY A 85 0.44 -10.24 -10.45
N PHE A 86 0.05 -9.18 -9.73
CA PHE A 86 -1.05 -9.18 -8.77
C PHE A 86 -1.62 -7.76 -8.61
N ASP A 87 -2.79 -7.67 -7.98
CA ASP A 87 -3.44 -6.40 -7.66
C ASP A 87 -2.79 -5.75 -6.43
N PHE A 88 -2.28 -4.53 -6.59
CA PHE A 88 -1.67 -3.71 -5.55
C PHE A 88 -2.59 -2.54 -5.18
N CYS A 89 -3.02 -2.50 -3.92
CA CYS A 89 -3.90 -1.44 -3.41
C CYS A 89 -3.07 -0.26 -2.86
N PHE A 90 -3.26 0.94 -3.41
CA PHE A 90 -2.54 2.15 -2.99
C PHE A 90 -3.44 3.38 -3.03
N TYR A 91 -3.55 4.09 -1.90
CA TYR A 91 -4.45 5.24 -1.70
C TYR A 91 -5.88 5.03 -2.25
N GLY A 92 -6.47 3.87 -1.97
CA GLY A 92 -7.84 3.54 -2.36
C GLY A 92 -8.02 3.16 -3.83
N ASN A 93 -6.93 3.10 -4.61
CA ASN A 93 -6.93 2.63 -5.99
C ASN A 93 -6.26 1.25 -6.10
N ILE A 94 -6.63 0.48 -7.11
CA ILE A 94 -6.04 -0.82 -7.43
C ILE A 94 -5.18 -0.64 -8.68
N PHE A 95 -3.90 -1.00 -8.56
CA PHE A 95 -2.92 -0.96 -9.64
C PHE A 95 -2.38 -2.37 -9.88
N ASN A 96 -2.18 -2.75 -11.14
CA ASN A 96 -1.57 -4.02 -11.52
C ASN A 96 -0.33 -3.83 -12.43
N GLN A 97 0.02 -2.56 -12.65
CA GLN A 97 1.10 -2.13 -13.53
C GLN A 97 1.85 -0.95 -12.90
N LEU A 98 3.13 -0.82 -13.22
CA LEU A 98 3.97 0.29 -12.78
C LEU A 98 5.07 0.63 -13.80
N LEU A 99 5.74 1.75 -13.59
CA LEU A 99 7.02 2.10 -14.19
C LEU A 99 8.12 2.12 -13.13
N ILE A 100 9.34 1.76 -13.52
CA ILE A 100 10.56 1.88 -12.72
C ILE A 100 11.35 3.09 -13.23
N SER A 101 11.74 3.99 -12.33
CA SER A 101 12.64 5.09 -12.62
C SER A 101 14.09 4.72 -12.29
N THR A 102 15.02 5.17 -13.13
CA THR A 102 16.46 5.19 -12.82
C THR A 102 16.84 6.17 -11.71
N ASN A 103 15.94 7.10 -11.33
CA ASN A 103 16.07 8.03 -10.21
C ASN A 103 15.50 7.48 -8.88
N ASN A 104 15.54 6.16 -8.69
CA ASN A 104 15.27 5.45 -7.44
C ASN A 104 13.81 5.50 -6.93
N TYR A 105 12.82 5.46 -7.84
CA TYR A 105 11.41 5.33 -7.44
C TYR A 105 10.58 4.53 -8.44
N LEU A 106 9.39 4.15 -7.99
CA LEU A 106 8.35 3.51 -8.80
C LEU A 106 7.17 4.47 -8.93
N THR A 107 6.45 4.39 -10.04
CA THR A 107 5.19 5.13 -10.21
C THR A 107 4.12 4.23 -10.80
N PHE A 108 2.87 4.45 -10.38
CA PHE A 108 1.69 3.84 -11.00
C PHE A 108 1.11 4.72 -12.12
N ASP A 109 1.64 5.93 -12.31
CA ASP A 109 1.35 6.75 -13.48
C ASP A 109 2.15 6.21 -14.67
N LEU A 110 1.43 5.73 -15.69
CA LEU A 110 2.02 5.10 -16.87
C LEU A 110 2.29 6.08 -18.01
N THR A 111 2.00 7.39 -17.83
CA THR A 111 2.05 8.40 -18.88
C THR A 111 3.42 8.49 -19.55
N ASP A 112 4.50 8.42 -18.77
CA ASP A 112 5.87 8.59 -19.25
C ASP A 112 6.60 7.25 -19.49
N ALA A 113 5.88 6.18 -19.86
CA ALA A 113 6.49 4.88 -20.16
C ALA A 113 7.54 4.98 -21.28
N ASN A 114 8.76 4.49 -21.03
CA ASN A 114 9.95 4.67 -21.89
C ASN A 114 10.36 6.13 -22.10
N GLY A 115 9.83 7.04 -21.30
CA GLY A 115 10.05 8.48 -21.36
C GLY A 115 11.07 8.96 -20.34
N TYR A 116 11.13 10.30 -20.23
CA TYR A 116 12.02 10.99 -19.30
C TYR A 116 11.54 10.83 -17.86
N SER A 117 12.48 10.56 -16.95
CA SER A 117 12.24 10.53 -15.52
C SER A 117 12.87 11.74 -14.83
N PRO A 118 12.11 12.56 -14.09
CA PRO A 118 12.67 13.71 -13.39
C PRO A 118 13.68 13.30 -12.32
N TRP A 119 14.77 14.07 -12.21
CA TRP A 119 15.76 13.93 -11.13
C TRP A 119 15.24 14.46 -9.78
N ASN A 120 14.29 15.40 -9.80
CA ASN A 120 13.67 15.93 -8.59
C ASN A 120 12.49 15.04 -8.19
N THR A 121 12.70 14.23 -7.16
CA THR A 121 11.69 13.30 -6.66
C THR A 121 11.05 13.83 -5.38
N TYR A 122 9.78 13.49 -5.18
CA TYR A 122 9.03 13.82 -3.97
C TYR A 122 8.50 12.52 -3.36
N ALA A 123 8.75 12.31 -2.07
CA ALA A 123 8.16 11.19 -1.36
C ALA A 123 6.64 11.34 -1.29
N ILE A 124 5.93 10.21 -1.36
CA ILE A 124 4.48 10.14 -1.23
C ILE A 124 4.07 9.58 0.15
N PRO A 125 3.02 10.14 0.81
CA PRO A 125 2.15 11.20 0.31
C PRO A 125 2.83 12.57 0.44
N SER A 126 3.07 13.25 -0.68
CA SER A 126 3.50 14.64 -0.67
C SER A 126 2.25 15.48 -0.58
N ALA A 127 2.23 16.39 0.40
CA ALA A 127 1.14 17.34 0.60
C ALA A 127 1.08 18.40 -0.52
#